data_AF-A0A2A9NNN0-F1
#
_entry.id   AF-A0A2A9NNN0-F1
#
_cell.length_a   1.000
_cell.length_b   1.000
_cell.length_c   1.000
_cell.angle_alpha   90.00
_cell.angle_beta   90.00
_cell.angle_gamma   90.00
#
_symmetry.space_group_name_H-M   'P 1'
#
loop_
_entity.id
_entity.type
_entity.pdbx_description
1 polymer ?
#
loop_
_entity_poly.entity_id
_entity_poly.type
_entity_poly.pdbx_seq_one_letter_code
_entity_poly.pdbx_strand_id
1 'polypeptide(L)'
;NSNTPIDLSEDNDLVNGTRPRPPSSSSTSRKPQKREPTPAHHKAHRYAMKERFPEGWSPPKKLSRDAMHGLRRLHALDPEQFSTPVLAARFRISPEAVRRILKSRWEPTTERQVKLAQKEREGRLRRLDERVEYKRREEQEARDVGGKNGVERDKLEF
;
A
#
# COMPACT_ATOMS: atom_id res chain seq x y z
N ASN A 1 -32.86 33.66 -36.99
CA ASN A 1 -32.98 32.23 -36.60
C ASN A 1 -33.07 31.38 -37.86
N SER A 2 -31.97 30.76 -38.28
CA SER A 2 -31.95 29.81 -39.40
C SER A 2 -32.15 28.40 -38.86
N ASN A 3 -33.33 27.81 -39.09
CA ASN A 3 -33.65 26.45 -38.71
C ASN A 3 -33.32 25.52 -39.88
N THR A 4 -32.08 25.03 -39.95
CA THR A 4 -31.67 24.03 -40.92
C THR A 4 -32.05 22.64 -40.39
N PRO A 5 -32.87 21.85 -41.11
CA PRO A 5 -33.21 20.49 -40.68
C PRO A 5 -31.93 19.63 -40.67
N ILE A 6 -31.62 19.08 -39.50
CA ILE A 6 -30.53 18.14 -39.28
C ILE A 6 -30.95 16.78 -39.87
N ASP A 7 -30.26 16.36 -40.92
CA ASP A 7 -30.43 15.04 -41.54
C ASP A 7 -29.61 14.01 -40.76
N LEU A 8 -30.30 13.07 -40.11
CA LEU A 8 -29.72 11.99 -39.29
C LEU A 8 -29.72 10.65 -40.04
N SER A 9 -29.93 10.65 -41.35
CA SER A 9 -30.01 9.41 -42.14
C SER A 9 -28.69 8.63 -42.20
N GLU A 10 -27.53 9.27 -42.02
CA GLU A 10 -26.22 8.60 -42.04
C GLU A 10 -25.97 7.65 -40.85
N ASP A 11 -26.62 7.87 -39.71
CA ASP A 11 -26.38 7.07 -38.49
C ASP A 11 -27.20 5.75 -38.46
N ASN A 12 -28.26 5.68 -39.26
CA ASN A 12 -29.15 4.51 -39.28
C ASN A 12 -28.50 3.27 -39.94
N ASP A 13 -27.52 3.51 -40.83
CA ASP A 13 -26.74 2.47 -41.48
C ASP A 13 -25.76 1.75 -40.52
N LEU A 14 -25.35 2.40 -39.42
CA LEU A 14 -24.51 1.76 -38.39
C LEU A 14 -25.30 0.77 -37.53
N VAL A 15 -26.58 1.05 -37.28
CA VAL A 15 -27.46 0.21 -36.45
C VAL A 15 -27.95 -1.01 -37.22
N ASN A 16 -28.26 -0.85 -38.51
CA ASN A 16 -28.80 -1.91 -39.35
C ASN A 16 -27.75 -2.87 -39.94
N GLY A 17 -26.46 -2.68 -39.64
CA GLY A 17 -25.40 -3.66 -39.94
C GLY A 17 -25.11 -3.89 -41.43
N THR A 18 -25.59 -3.02 -42.31
CA THR A 18 -25.46 -3.11 -43.78
C THR A 18 -24.06 -2.80 -44.31
N ARG A 19 -23.17 -2.24 -43.48
CA ARG A 19 -21.74 -2.08 -43.79
C ARG A 19 -20.90 -3.13 -43.05
N PRO A 20 -20.03 -3.90 -43.75
CA PRO A 20 -19.04 -4.70 -43.07
C PRO A 20 -18.15 -3.77 -42.26
N ARG A 21 -18.10 -4.02 -40.94
CA ARG A 21 -17.24 -3.28 -40.02
C ARG A 21 -15.81 -3.34 -40.58
N PRO A 22 -15.13 -2.20 -40.83
CA PRO A 22 -13.74 -2.25 -41.27
C PRO A 22 -12.97 -3.11 -40.26
N PRO A 23 -12.05 -3.99 -40.72
CA PRO A 23 -11.37 -4.90 -39.82
C PRO A 23 -10.76 -4.08 -38.70
N SER A 24 -11.25 -4.33 -37.48
CA SER A 24 -10.78 -3.66 -36.28
C SER A 24 -9.27 -3.78 -36.25
N SER A 25 -8.54 -2.70 -36.52
CA SER A 25 -7.07 -2.64 -36.42
C SER A 25 -6.57 -2.74 -34.96
N SER A 26 -7.39 -3.31 -34.08
CA SER A 26 -7.19 -3.41 -32.64
C SER A 26 -6.40 -4.65 -32.23
N SER A 27 -5.56 -5.19 -33.12
CA SER A 27 -4.38 -5.97 -32.74
C SER A 27 -3.11 -5.20 -33.13
N THR A 28 -3.11 -3.88 -32.94
CA THR A 28 -1.85 -3.14 -32.86
C THR A 28 -1.11 -3.63 -31.62
N SER A 29 -0.28 -4.66 -31.81
CA SER A 29 0.89 -4.92 -30.98
C SER A 29 1.71 -3.63 -30.99
N ARG A 30 1.40 -2.74 -30.04
CA ARG A 30 2.15 -1.52 -29.82
C ARG A 30 3.53 -1.97 -29.37
N LYS A 31 4.45 -2.12 -30.34
CA LYS A 31 5.88 -2.25 -30.06
C LYS A 31 6.21 -1.20 -28.99
N PRO A 32 6.83 -1.57 -27.86
CA PRO A 32 7.17 -0.59 -26.84
C PRO A 32 7.97 0.50 -27.53
N GLN A 33 7.40 1.70 -27.55
CA GLN A 33 8.06 2.90 -28.06
C GLN A 33 9.43 2.94 -27.37
N LYS A 34 10.54 3.11 -28.12
CA LYS A 34 11.88 3.25 -27.51
C LYS A 34 11.84 4.47 -26.59
N ARG A 35 11.58 4.25 -25.30
CA ARG A 35 11.54 5.31 -24.29
C ARG A 35 12.96 5.82 -24.17
N GLU A 36 13.12 7.14 -24.13
CA GLU A 36 14.41 7.76 -23.84
C GLU A 36 15.00 7.14 -22.56
N PRO A 37 16.34 7.03 -22.45
CA PRO A 37 17.00 6.49 -21.29
C PRO A 37 16.46 7.16 -20.02
N THR A 38 16.23 6.36 -18.97
CA THR A 38 15.71 6.89 -17.71
C THR A 38 16.62 8.03 -17.24
N PRO A 39 16.10 9.24 -16.96
CA PRO A 39 16.92 10.40 -16.63
C PRO A 39 17.93 10.09 -15.52
N ALA A 40 19.15 10.61 -15.62
CA ALA A 40 20.26 10.29 -14.71
C ALA A 40 19.89 10.43 -13.22
N HIS A 41 19.09 11.46 -12.88
CA HIS A 41 18.59 11.69 -11.52
C HIS A 41 17.77 10.51 -10.96
N HIS A 42 16.92 9.88 -11.78
CA HIS A 42 16.15 8.70 -11.34
C HIS A 42 17.06 7.50 -11.07
N LYS A 43 18.12 7.33 -11.88
CA LYS A 43 19.09 6.26 -11.68
C LYS A 43 19.86 6.46 -10.38
N ALA A 44 20.34 7.69 -10.13
CA ALA A 44 21.04 8.07 -8.90
C ALA A 44 20.16 7.85 -7.65
N HIS A 45 18.92 8.34 -7.66
CA HIS A 45 17.98 8.14 -6.56
C HIS A 45 17.72 6.64 -6.27
N ARG A 46 17.58 5.82 -7.32
CA ARG A 46 17.40 4.36 -7.15
C ARG A 46 18.61 3.69 -6.51
N TYR A 47 19.83 4.09 -6.86
CA TYR A 47 21.03 3.55 -6.21
C TYR A 47 21.12 3.99 -4.75
N ALA A 48 20.95 5.28 -4.47
CA ALA A 48 20.95 5.80 -3.11
C ALA A 48 19.90 5.11 -2.21
N MET A 49 18.71 4.79 -2.74
CA MET A 49 17.69 4.05 -2.00
C MET A 49 18.10 2.60 -1.71
N LYS A 50 18.78 1.93 -2.65
CA LYS A 50 19.29 0.56 -2.42
C LYS A 50 20.41 0.54 -1.39
N GLU A 51 21.30 1.53 -1.42
CA GLU A 51 22.39 1.67 -0.46
C GLU A 51 21.87 1.97 0.95
N ARG A 52 20.89 2.88 1.08
CA ARG A 52 20.31 3.25 2.38
C ARG A 52 19.43 2.15 2.98
N PHE A 53 18.81 1.32 2.15
CA PHE A 53 17.84 0.32 2.57
C PHE A 53 18.13 -1.05 1.91
N PRO A 54 19.16 -1.79 2.39
CA PRO A 54 19.55 -3.07 1.81
C PRO A 54 18.46 -4.15 1.96
N GLU A 55 17.75 -4.17 3.10
CA GLU A 55 16.60 -5.06 3.36
C GLU A 55 15.29 -4.56 2.69
N GLY A 56 15.40 -3.46 1.93
CA GLY A 56 14.27 -2.80 1.28
C GLY A 56 13.59 -1.73 2.14
N TRP A 57 12.79 -0.90 1.48
CA TRP A 57 12.06 0.18 2.13
C TRP A 57 10.89 -0.38 2.96
N SER A 58 11.03 -0.35 4.29
CA SER A 58 9.98 -0.71 5.24
C SER A 58 9.53 0.53 6.03
N PRO A 59 8.38 1.14 5.69
CA PRO A 59 7.90 2.32 6.40
C PRO A 59 7.72 2.03 7.90
N PRO A 60 8.16 2.92 8.80
CA PRO A 60 8.07 2.67 10.25
C PRO A 60 6.63 2.60 10.74
N LYS A 61 5.71 3.36 10.13
CA LYS A 61 4.27 3.31 10.41
C LYS A 61 3.52 2.72 9.22
N LYS A 62 3.10 1.46 9.34
CA LYS A 62 2.29 0.76 8.35
C LYS A 62 0.83 0.90 8.73
N LEU A 63 0.02 1.44 7.83
CA LEU A 63 -1.43 1.49 8.02
C LEU A 63 -2.03 0.11 7.76
N SER A 64 -2.91 -0.37 8.65
CA SER A 64 -3.60 -1.66 8.45
C SER A 64 -4.51 -1.60 7.22
N ARG A 65 -4.82 -2.77 6.65
CA ARG A 65 -5.69 -2.83 5.46
C ARG A 65 -7.06 -2.22 5.75
N ASP A 66 -7.64 -2.56 6.88
CA ASP A 66 -8.96 -2.06 7.30
C ASP A 66 -8.97 -0.55 7.51
N ALA A 67 -7.88 0.02 8.06
CA ALA A 67 -7.76 1.46 8.22
C ALA A 67 -7.66 2.18 6.86
N MET A 68 -7.01 1.59 5.84
CA MET A 68 -7.05 2.12 4.47
C MET A 68 -8.46 2.08 3.87
N HIS A 69 -9.26 1.03 4.14
CA HIS A 69 -10.66 0.99 3.72
C HIS A 69 -11.52 2.01 4.47
N GLY A 70 -11.30 2.19 5.77
CA GLY A 70 -11.91 3.25 6.56
C GLY A 70 -11.63 4.63 6.00
N LEU A 71 -10.36 4.90 5.65
CA LEU A 71 -9.95 6.16 5.01
C LEU A 71 -10.68 6.39 3.69
N ARG A 72 -10.78 5.37 2.82
CA ARG A 72 -11.54 5.46 1.56
C ARG A 72 -13.01 5.73 1.79
N ARG A 73 -13.64 5.05 2.76
CA ARG A 73 -15.05 5.25 3.11
C ARG A 73 -15.32 6.67 3.60
N LEU A 74 -14.48 7.20 4.48
CA LEU A 74 -14.62 8.56 4.99
C LEU A 74 -14.55 9.59 3.85
N HIS A 75 -13.54 9.48 2.99
CA HIS A 75 -13.39 10.40 1.85
C HIS A 75 -14.54 10.26 0.82
N ALA A 76 -15.15 9.08 0.71
CA ALA A 76 -16.29 8.87 -0.17
C ALA A 76 -17.60 9.47 0.37
N LEU A 77 -17.74 9.56 1.70
CA LEU A 77 -18.92 10.16 2.34
C LEU A 77 -18.94 11.68 2.17
N ASP A 78 -17.82 12.34 2.47
CA ASP A 78 -17.70 13.80 2.35
C ASP A 78 -16.26 14.18 1.97
N PRO A 79 -15.96 14.40 0.68
CA PRO A 79 -14.61 14.72 0.23
C PRO A 79 -14.16 16.14 0.64
N GLU A 80 -15.09 17.06 0.89
CA GLU A 80 -14.78 18.44 1.31
C GLU A 80 -14.32 18.45 2.77
N GLN A 81 -15.06 17.79 3.65
CA GLN A 81 -14.69 17.69 5.08
C GLN A 81 -13.51 16.73 5.29
N PHE A 82 -13.50 15.58 4.61
CA PHE A 82 -12.43 14.59 4.71
C PHE A 82 -11.38 14.77 3.62
N SER A 83 -10.91 16.00 3.45
CA SER A 83 -9.86 16.33 2.50
C SER A 83 -8.53 15.64 2.82
N THR A 84 -7.65 15.54 1.82
CA THR A 84 -6.35 14.88 1.97
C THR A 84 -5.47 15.37 3.13
N PRO A 85 -5.33 16.69 3.43
CA PRO A 85 -4.56 17.13 4.59
C PRO A 85 -5.22 16.75 5.93
N VAL A 86 -6.55 16.77 6.00
CA VAL A 86 -7.32 16.40 7.21
C VAL A 86 -7.13 14.92 7.52
N LEU A 87 -7.27 14.05 6.51
CA LEU A 87 -7.03 12.62 6.65
C LEU A 87 -5.57 12.31 6.99
N ALA A 88 -4.62 13.03 6.40
CA ALA A 88 -3.20 12.88 6.71
C ALA A 88 -2.92 13.14 8.20
N ALA A 89 -3.48 14.23 8.74
CA ALA A 89 -3.35 14.57 10.16
C ALA A 89 -4.00 13.51 11.06
N ARG A 90 -5.23 13.08 10.74
CA ARG A 90 -5.99 12.11 11.55
C ARG A 90 -5.31 10.74 11.62
N PHE A 91 -4.81 10.25 10.48
CA PHE A 91 -4.15 8.95 10.38
C PHE A 91 -2.65 9.02 10.65
N ARG A 92 -2.09 10.22 10.89
CA ARG A 92 -0.66 10.47 11.13
C ARG A 92 0.23 9.87 10.03
N ILE A 93 -0.18 10.05 8.78
CA ILE A 93 0.53 9.62 7.58
C ILE A 93 0.80 10.80 6.66
N SER A 94 1.75 10.64 5.73
CA SER A 94 2.05 11.68 4.74
C SER A 94 0.84 11.95 3.81
N PRO A 95 0.56 13.20 3.42
CA PRO A 95 -0.48 13.54 2.45
C PRO A 95 -0.23 12.91 1.06
N GLU A 96 1.02 12.57 0.74
CA GLU A 96 1.33 11.76 -0.44
C GLU A 96 0.73 10.35 -0.32
N ALA A 97 0.91 9.71 0.83
CA ALA A 97 0.42 8.36 1.07
C ALA A 97 -1.10 8.30 1.01
N VAL A 98 -1.79 9.31 1.55
CA VAL A 98 -3.25 9.48 1.43
C VAL A 98 -3.67 9.52 -0.04
N ARG A 99 -3.03 10.37 -0.86
CA ARG A 99 -3.29 10.45 -2.30
C ARG A 99 -3.09 9.11 -3.00
N ARG A 100 -2.03 8.36 -2.66
CA ARG A 100 -1.79 7.02 -3.21
C ARG A 100 -2.90 6.03 -2.83
N ILE A 101 -3.36 6.06 -1.58
CA ILE A 101 -4.44 5.19 -1.10
C ILE A 101 -5.73 5.49 -1.88
N LEU A 102 -6.11 6.76 -1.97
CA LEU A 102 -7.31 7.21 -2.69
C LEU A 102 -7.23 6.92 -4.19
N LYS A 103 -6.06 7.05 -4.82
CA LYS A 103 -5.86 6.77 -6.25
C LYS A 103 -5.84 5.27 -6.58
N SER A 104 -5.52 4.42 -5.61
CA SER A 104 -5.46 2.97 -5.83
C SER A 104 -6.87 2.37 -5.88
N ARG A 105 -7.20 1.71 -7.00
CA ARG A 105 -8.50 1.06 -7.25
C ARG A 105 -8.50 -0.45 -6.98
N TRP A 106 -7.42 -0.99 -6.42
CA TRP A 106 -7.31 -2.43 -6.25
C TRP A 106 -8.18 -2.91 -5.09
N GLU A 107 -9.11 -3.80 -5.40
CA GLU A 107 -10.01 -4.44 -4.45
C GLU A 107 -9.87 -5.97 -4.56
N PRO A 108 -9.51 -6.67 -3.47
CA PRO A 108 -9.47 -8.12 -3.46
C PRO A 108 -10.89 -8.71 -3.41
N THR A 109 -11.06 -9.90 -4.00
CA THR A 109 -12.24 -10.74 -3.79
C THR A 109 -12.44 -11.08 -2.31
N THR A 110 -13.68 -11.38 -1.90
CA THR A 110 -14.06 -11.69 -0.51
C THR A 110 -13.20 -12.78 0.12
N GLU A 111 -12.97 -13.89 -0.57
CA GLU A 111 -12.07 -14.95 -0.06
C GLU A 111 -10.63 -14.46 0.14
N ARG A 112 -10.14 -13.62 -0.78
CA ARG A 112 -8.79 -13.06 -0.72
C ARG A 112 -8.67 -12.01 0.38
N GLN A 113 -9.74 -11.29 0.69
CA GLN A 113 -9.81 -10.38 1.84
C GLN A 113 -9.62 -11.14 3.15
N VAL A 114 -10.36 -12.24 3.34
CA VAL A 114 -10.26 -13.07 4.55
C VAL A 114 -8.84 -13.61 4.72
N LYS A 115 -8.24 -14.17 3.65
CA LYS A 115 -6.86 -14.67 3.68
C LYS A 115 -5.84 -13.58 4.02
N LEU A 116 -6.02 -12.36 3.49
CA LEU A 116 -5.14 -11.23 3.78
C LEU A 116 -5.27 -10.76 5.24
N ALA A 117 -6.50 -10.71 5.77
CA ALA A 117 -6.76 -10.35 7.15
C ALA A 117 -6.18 -11.39 8.13
N GLN A 118 -6.33 -12.69 7.83
CA GLN A 118 -5.70 -13.78 8.58
C GLN A 118 -4.19 -13.64 8.60
N LYS A 119 -3.56 -13.45 7.44
CA LYS A 119 -2.11 -13.26 7.33
C LYS A 119 -1.60 -12.02 8.09
N GLU A 120 -2.38 -10.92 8.08
CA GLU A 120 -2.04 -9.74 8.88
C GLU A 120 -2.09 -10.07 10.37
N ARG A 121 -3.15 -10.76 10.82
CA ARG A 121 -3.33 -11.16 12.22
C ARG A 121 -2.22 -12.10 12.68
N GLU A 122 -1.90 -13.13 11.91
CA GLU A 122 -0.81 -14.07 12.19
C GLU A 122 0.53 -13.34 12.28
N GLY A 123 0.83 -12.47 11.31
CA GLY A 123 2.06 -11.67 11.34
C GLY A 123 2.12 -10.72 12.55
N ARG A 124 0.98 -10.25 13.05
CA ARG A 124 0.91 -9.44 14.27
C ARG A 124 1.15 -10.29 15.51
N LEU A 125 0.49 -11.43 15.62
CA LEU A 125 0.65 -12.38 16.73
C LEU A 125 2.09 -12.85 16.83
N ARG A 126 2.72 -13.21 15.71
CA ARG A 126 4.13 -13.61 15.67
C ARG A 126 5.06 -12.55 16.26
N ARG A 127 4.89 -11.28 15.89
CA ARG A 127 5.71 -10.18 16.45
C ARG A 127 5.47 -9.95 17.95
N LEU A 128 4.25 -10.21 18.42
CA LEU A 128 3.92 -10.13 19.84
C LEU A 128 4.56 -11.27 20.61
N ASP A 129 4.47 -12.49 20.07
CA ASP A 129 5.08 -13.69 20.64
C ASP A 129 6.61 -13.54 20.74
N GLU A 130 7.26 -13.12 19.65
CA GLU A 130 8.70 -12.79 19.62
C GLU A 130 9.07 -11.75 20.70
N ARG A 131 8.22 -10.74 20.92
CA ARG A 131 8.43 -9.72 21.96
C ARG A 131 8.26 -10.28 23.37
N VAL A 132 7.27 -11.13 23.60
CA VAL A 132 7.03 -11.77 24.90
C VAL A 132 8.19 -12.71 25.24
N GLU A 133 8.65 -13.51 24.29
CA GLU A 133 9.78 -14.42 24.46
C GLU A 133 11.08 -13.66 24.73
N TYR A 134 11.34 -12.55 24.03
CA TYR A 134 12.48 -11.68 24.33
C TYR A 134 12.46 -11.17 25.76
N LYS A 135 11.31 -10.63 26.21
CA LYS A 135 11.16 -10.11 27.57
C LYS A 135 11.31 -11.22 28.63
N ARG A 136 10.77 -12.41 28.37
CA ARG A 136 10.93 -13.59 29.24
C ARG A 136 12.40 -13.99 29.38
N ARG A 137 13.17 -13.99 28.28
CA ARG A 137 14.61 -14.28 28.31
C ARG A 137 15.38 -13.26 29.13
N GLU A 138 15.13 -11.96 28.93
CA GLU A 138 15.75 -10.91 29.74
C GLU A 138 15.45 -11.08 31.24
N GLU A 139 14.21 -11.42 31.60
CA GLU A 139 13.84 -11.67 33.01
C GLU A 139 14.55 -12.90 33.60
N GLN A 140 14.74 -13.97 32.82
CA GLN A 140 15.50 -15.15 33.25
C GLN A 140 16.99 -14.81 33.44
N GLU A 141 17.60 -14.11 32.48
CA GLU A 141 18.99 -13.66 32.57
C GLU A 141 19.22 -12.74 33.78
N ALA A 142 18.30 -11.79 34.04
CA ALA A 142 18.37 -10.92 35.20
C ALA A 142 18.27 -11.69 36.53
N ARG A 143 17.42 -12.74 36.59
CA ARG A 143 17.33 -13.63 37.76
C ARG A 143 18.63 -14.40 37.97
N ASP A 144 19.23 -14.93 36.91
CA ASP A 144 20.47 -15.71 36.98
C ASP A 144 21.68 -14.83 37.39
N VAL A 145 21.75 -13.59 36.88
CA VAL A 145 22.79 -12.61 37.28
C VAL A 145 22.59 -12.14 38.72
N GLY A 146 21.34 -11.91 39.14
CA GLY A 146 21.00 -11.60 40.53
C GLY A 146 21.37 -12.73 41.50
N GLY A 147 21.16 -13.99 41.09
CA GLY A 147 21.56 -15.16 41.86
C GLY A 147 23.08 -15.29 42.01
N LYS A 148 23.85 -15.03 40.93
CA LYS A 148 25.32 -15.07 40.97
C LYS A 148 25.91 -13.99 41.88
N ASN A 149 25.39 -12.76 41.80
CA ASN A 149 25.84 -11.65 42.65
C ASN A 149 25.44 -11.80 44.13
N GLY A 150 24.40 -12.60 44.44
CA GLY A 150 24.02 -12.93 45.82
C GLY A 150 24.92 -14.01 46.43
N VAL A 151 25.20 -15.07 45.69
CA VAL A 151 26.03 -16.20 46.16
C VAL A 151 27.50 -15.81 46.37
N GLU A 152 28.00 -14.81 45.64
CA GLU A 152 29.39 -14.32 45.79
C GLU A 152 29.59 -13.44 47.04
N ARG A 153 28.55 -12.73 47.50
CA ARG A 153 28.61 -11.93 48.74
C ARG A 153 28.64 -12.80 49.99
N ASP A 154 27.87 -13.88 50.03
CA ASP A 154 27.80 -14.79 51.18
C ASP A 154 29.09 -15.63 51.35
N LYS A 155 29.97 -15.66 50.34
CA LYS A 155 31.28 -16.34 50.41
C LYS A 155 32.42 -15.49 50.98
N LEU A 156 32.19 -14.20 51.22
CA LEU A 156 33.19 -13.25 51.73
C LEU A 156 33.04 -12.95 53.23
N GLU A 157 32.06 -13.54 53.92
CA GLU A 157 31.83 -13.36 55.37
C GLU A 157 32.27 -14.55 56.26
N PHE A 158 33.27 -15.33 55.84
CA PHE A 158 33.90 -16.35 56.69
C PHE A 158 35.42 -16.18 56.77
#